data_AF-A0A925EZ97-F1
#
_entry.id   AF-A0A925EZ97-F1
#
_cell.length_a   1.000
_cell.length_b   1.000
_cell.length_c   1.000
_cell.angle_alpha   90.00
_cell.angle_beta   90.00
_cell.angle_gamma   90.00
#
_symmetry.space_group_name_H-M   'P 1'
#
loop_
_entity.id
_entity.type
_entity.pdbx_description
1 polymer ?
#
loop_
_entity_poly.entity_id
_entity_poly.type
_entity_poly.pdbx_seq_one_letter_code
_entity_poly.pdbx_strand_id
1 'polypeptide(L)'
;MTSFQDKKATLFRLKWVEWIFVNLPFVCYLALLGVIYISNAHATEKAVRRIETLKQEVKDTKWRCMNLKQEVMHGSIQSQIEKKVEGSGLVPMTEPPFRIVADKGSK
;
A
#
# COMPACT_ATOMS: atom_id res chain seq x y z
N MET A 1 -14.75 64.19 6.63
CA MET A 1 -13.32 63.81 6.55
C MET A 1 -13.23 62.32 6.18
N THR A 2 -13.69 61.92 4.98
CA THR A 2 -13.82 60.51 4.57
C THR A 2 -13.45 60.23 3.10
N SER A 3 -13.29 61.23 2.23
CA SER A 3 -13.07 61.02 0.78
C SER A 3 -11.65 60.60 0.36
N PHE A 4 -10.67 60.62 1.28
CA PHE A 4 -9.26 60.35 0.96
C PHE A 4 -8.88 58.85 1.03
N GLN A 5 -9.64 58.06 1.78
CA GLN A 5 -9.41 56.61 1.93
C GLN A 5 -9.88 55.83 0.68
N ASP A 6 -11.03 56.18 0.11
CA ASP A 6 -11.58 55.53 -1.09
C ASP A 6 -10.69 55.68 -2.33
N LYS A 7 -9.99 56.82 -2.46
CA LYS A 7 -9.05 57.06 -3.56
C LYS A 7 -7.83 56.15 -3.49
N LYS A 8 -7.32 55.85 -2.29
CA LYS A 8 -6.20 54.91 -2.11
C LYS A 8 -6.63 53.48 -2.41
N ALA A 9 -7.82 53.08 -1.97
CA ALA A 9 -8.35 51.75 -2.24
C ALA A 9 -8.59 51.52 -3.74
N THR A 10 -9.16 52.50 -4.44
CA THR A 10 -9.39 52.43 -5.90
C THR A 10 -8.10 52.50 -6.71
N LEU A 11 -7.15 53.37 -6.35
CA LEU A 11 -5.83 53.42 -6.98
C LEU A 11 -5.03 52.14 -6.76
N PHE A 12 -5.07 51.57 -5.56
CA PHE A 12 -4.46 50.28 -5.28
C PHE A 12 -5.08 49.21 -6.16
N ARG A 13 -6.42 49.15 -6.25
CA ARG A 13 -7.11 48.21 -7.14
C ARG A 13 -6.70 48.35 -8.60
N LEU A 14 -6.51 49.57 -9.10
CA LEU A 14 -6.09 49.86 -10.48
C LEU A 14 -4.64 49.46 -10.75
N LYS A 15 -3.70 49.81 -9.86
CA LYS A 15 -2.28 49.45 -10.03
C LYS A 15 -2.04 47.94 -10.06
N TRP A 16 -2.82 47.16 -9.32
CA TRP A 16 -2.71 45.70 -9.30
C TRP A 16 -3.17 45.05 -10.60
N VAL A 17 -4.22 45.62 -11.21
CA VAL A 17 -4.76 45.14 -12.48
C VAL A 17 -3.77 45.42 -13.61
N GLU A 18 -3.16 46.61 -13.67
CA GLU A 18 -2.10 46.92 -14.65
C GLU A 18 -0.90 45.98 -14.51
N TRP A 19 -0.47 45.68 -13.28
CA TRP A 19 0.64 44.76 -13.01
C TRP A 19 0.36 43.31 -13.48
N ILE A 20 -0.89 42.86 -13.37
CA ILE A 20 -1.34 41.56 -13.90
C ILE A 20 -1.32 41.55 -15.43
N PHE A 21 -1.77 42.62 -16.08
CA PHE A 21 -1.76 42.69 -17.55
C PHE A 21 -0.35 42.73 -18.14
N VAL A 22 0.62 43.33 -17.44
CA VAL A 22 2.04 43.28 -17.85
C VAL A 22 2.61 41.85 -17.80
N ASN A 23 2.16 41.04 -16.84
CA ASN A 23 2.63 39.65 -16.65
C ASN A 23 1.61 38.59 -17.10
N LEU A 24 0.71 38.95 -18.01
CA LEU A 24 -0.36 38.08 -18.53
C LEU A 24 0.13 36.68 -18.95
N PRO A 25 1.25 36.51 -19.71
CA PRO A 25 1.70 35.17 -20.09
C PRO A 25 2.07 34.29 -18.88
N PHE A 26 2.62 34.87 -17.81
CA PHE A 26 2.96 34.15 -16.59
C PHE A 26 1.71 33.72 -15.81
N VAL A 27 0.70 34.58 -15.72
CA VAL A 27 -0.59 34.25 -15.09
C VAL A 27 -1.31 33.14 -15.86
N CYS A 28 -1.31 33.20 -17.20
CA CYS A 28 -1.84 32.11 -18.04
C CYS A 28 -1.08 30.80 -17.84
N TYR A 29 0.25 30.85 -17.70
CA TYR A 29 1.06 29.67 -17.40
C TYR A 29 0.68 29.01 -16.07
N LEU A 30 0.50 29.81 -15.01
CA LEU A 30 0.03 29.33 -13.71
C LEU A 30 -1.39 28.76 -13.77
N ALA A 31 -2.29 29.40 -14.53
CA ALA A 31 -3.64 28.90 -14.72
C ALA A 31 -3.64 27.54 -15.45
N LEU A 32 -2.81 27.37 -16.48
CA LEU A 32 -2.61 26.09 -17.17
C LEU A 32 -2.08 25.00 -16.23
N LEU A 33 -1.07 25.32 -15.43
CA LEU A 33 -0.56 24.42 -14.38
C LEU A 33 -1.64 24.04 -13.37
N GLY A 34 -2.47 25.01 -12.96
CA GLY A 34 -3.61 24.78 -12.07
C GLY A 34 -4.62 23.81 -12.66
N VAL A 35 -4.98 23.97 -13.94
CA VAL A 35 -5.88 23.06 -14.64
C VAL A 35 -5.29 21.64 -14.71
N ILE A 36 -4.03 21.51 -15.12
CA ILE A 36 -3.32 20.22 -15.18
C ILE A 36 -3.30 19.56 -13.80
N TYR A 37 -3.04 20.34 -12.74
CA TYR A 37 -3.04 19.85 -11.37
C TYR A 37 -4.41 19.33 -10.92
N ILE A 38 -5.47 20.10 -11.17
CA ILE A 38 -6.86 19.69 -10.83
C ILE A 38 -7.23 18.41 -11.59
N SER A 39 -6.89 18.32 -12.89
CA SER A 39 -7.12 17.13 -13.69
C SER A 39 -6.38 15.90 -13.13
N ASN A 40 -5.11 16.06 -12.75
CA ASN A 40 -4.32 14.99 -12.15
C ASN A 40 -4.82 14.57 -10.76
N ALA A 41 -5.27 15.53 -9.94
CA ALA A 41 -5.83 15.25 -8.62
C ALA A 41 -7.08 14.36 -8.74
N HIS A 42 -7.97 14.66 -9.69
CA HIS A 42 -9.18 13.86 -9.90
C HIS A 42 -8.90 12.44 -10.43
N ALA A 43 -7.87 12.28 -11.28
CA ALA A 43 -7.41 10.97 -11.71
C ALA A 43 -6.84 10.15 -10.54
N THR A 44 -6.07 10.81 -9.67
CA THR A 44 -5.47 10.19 -8.48
C THR A 44 -6.53 9.74 -7.50
N GLU A 45 -7.57 10.54 -7.24
CA GLU A 45 -8.67 10.17 -6.35
C GLU A 45 -9.38 8.88 -6.81
N LYS A 46 -9.64 8.75 -8.12
CA LYS A 46 -10.24 7.55 -8.71
C LYS A 46 -9.31 6.34 -8.61
N ALA A 47 -8.01 6.54 -8.84
CA ALA A 47 -7.02 5.48 -8.73
C ALA A 47 -6.89 4.97 -7.29
N VAL A 48 -6.87 5.87 -6.30
CA VAL A 48 -6.79 5.52 -4.87
C VAL A 48 -7.99 4.67 -4.45
N ARG A 49 -9.21 5.03 -4.85
CA ARG A 49 -10.39 4.19 -4.56
C ARG A 49 -10.30 2.80 -5.18
N ARG A 50 -9.82 2.68 -6.42
CA ARG A 50 -9.61 1.38 -7.08
C ARG A 50 -8.54 0.54 -6.40
N ILE A 51 -7.46 1.16 -5.92
CA ILE A 51 -6.40 0.47 -5.19
C ILE A 51 -6.95 -0.12 -3.90
N GLU A 52 -7.78 0.62 -3.16
CA GLU A 52 -8.36 0.14 -1.90
C GLU A 52 -9.27 -1.07 -2.13
N THR A 53 -10.12 -1.05 -3.17
CA THR A 53 -10.96 -2.20 -3.52
C THR A 53 -10.14 -3.42 -3.93
N LEU A 54 -9.13 -3.24 -4.78
CA LEU A 54 -8.25 -4.34 -5.21
C LEU A 54 -7.47 -4.95 -4.03
N LYS A 55 -7.05 -4.10 -3.08
CA LYS A 55 -6.36 -4.53 -1.87
C LYS A 55 -7.25 -5.38 -0.97
N GLN A 56 -8.55 -5.09 -0.89
CA GLN A 56 -9.52 -5.93 -0.19
C GLN A 56 -9.66 -7.31 -0.86
N GLU A 57 -9.81 -7.37 -2.18
CA GLU A 57 -9.92 -8.64 -2.91
C GLU A 57 -8.68 -9.53 -2.74
N VAL A 58 -7.48 -8.93 -2.80
CA VAL A 58 -6.22 -9.64 -2.55
C VAL A 58 -6.14 -10.12 -1.11
N LYS A 59 -6.60 -9.31 -0.15
CA LYS A 59 -6.63 -9.68 1.27
C LYS A 59 -7.54 -10.87 1.51
N ASP A 60 -8.73 -10.90 0.91
CA ASP A 60 -9.69 -12.01 1.04
C ASP A 60 -9.13 -13.32 0.46
N THR A 61 -8.51 -13.23 -0.72
CA THR A 61 -7.84 -14.38 -1.35
C THR A 61 -6.69 -14.91 -0.49
N LYS A 62 -5.89 -13.99 0.09
CA LYS A 62 -4.80 -14.35 1.00
C LYS A 62 -5.31 -15.03 2.26
N TRP A 63 -6.43 -14.56 2.82
CA TRP A 63 -7.08 -15.20 3.97
C TRP A 63 -7.53 -16.63 3.68
N ARG A 64 -8.14 -16.88 2.51
CA ARG A 64 -8.51 -18.25 2.10
C ARG A 64 -7.29 -19.17 2.02
N CYS A 65 -6.20 -18.71 1.42
CA CYS A 65 -4.96 -19.49 1.34
C CYS A 65 -4.36 -19.75 2.73
N MET A 66 -4.41 -18.76 3.63
CA MET A 66 -3.92 -18.89 4.99
C MET A 66 -4.73 -19.94 5.76
N ASN A 67 -6.05 -19.90 5.67
CA ASN A 67 -6.93 -20.86 6.32
C ASN A 67 -6.70 -22.30 5.80
N LEU A 68 -6.62 -22.48 4.48
CA LEU A 68 -6.30 -23.78 3.88
C LEU A 68 -4.94 -24.30 4.32
N LYS A 69 -3.92 -23.42 4.34
CA LYS A 69 -2.59 -23.78 4.84
C LYS A 69 -2.63 -24.17 6.32
N GLN A 70 -3.41 -23.47 7.14
CA GLN A 70 -3.57 -23.79 8.56
C GLN A 70 -4.22 -25.15 8.75
N GLU A 71 -5.24 -25.51 7.96
CA GLU A 71 -5.88 -26.83 8.02
C GLU A 71 -4.90 -27.96 7.68
N VAL A 72 -4.13 -27.80 6.60
CA VAL A 72 -3.07 -28.75 6.22
C VAL A 72 -1.98 -28.83 7.30
N MET A 73 -1.57 -27.68 7.83
CA MET A 73 -0.54 -27.63 8.87
C MET A 73 -1.02 -28.28 10.16
N HIS A 74 -2.30 -28.14 10.54
CA HIS A 74 -2.90 -28.77 11.72
C HIS A 74 -2.82 -30.29 11.66
N GLY A 75 -3.06 -30.88 10.48
CA GLY A 75 -2.86 -32.32 10.24
C GLY A 75 -1.39 -32.75 10.19
N SER A 76 -0.48 -31.79 9.95
CA SER A 76 0.97 -32.01 9.86
C SER A 76 1.70 -31.76 11.20
N ILE A 77 0.99 -31.37 12.27
CA ILE A 77 1.60 -31.16 13.59
C ILE A 77 2.01 -32.52 14.16
N GLN A 78 3.27 -32.60 14.60
CA GLN A 78 3.86 -33.80 15.21
C GLN A 78 2.98 -34.42 16.30
N SER A 79 2.41 -33.62 17.19
CA SER A 79 1.54 -34.12 18.28
C SER A 79 0.20 -34.71 17.80
N GLN A 80 -0.34 -34.25 16.65
CA GLN A 80 -1.55 -34.82 16.05
C GLN A 80 -1.22 -36.08 15.24
N ILE A 81 -0.05 -36.12 14.60
CA ILE A 81 0.47 -37.30 13.91
C ILE A 81 0.75 -38.41 14.93
N GLU A 82 1.39 -38.11 16.06
CA GLU A 82 1.65 -39.06 17.15
C GLU A 82 0.35 -39.71 17.64
N LYS A 83 -0.69 -38.92 17.95
CA LYS A 83 -2.02 -39.44 18.33
C LYS A 83 -2.69 -40.28 17.25
N LYS A 84 -2.55 -39.91 15.98
CA LYS A 84 -3.15 -40.66 14.87
C LYS A 84 -2.42 -41.98 14.59
N VAL A 85 -1.17 -42.08 15.05
CA VAL A 85 -0.24 -43.18 14.81
C VAL A 85 -0.05 -44.08 16.05
N GLU A 86 -0.58 -43.69 17.22
CA GLU A 86 -0.62 -44.50 18.46
C GLU A 86 -1.20 -45.91 18.26
N GLY A 87 -2.19 -46.07 17.37
CA GLY A 87 -2.76 -47.38 17.01
C GLY A 87 -1.93 -48.22 16.03
N SER A 88 -0.86 -47.64 15.47
CA SER A 88 -0.02 -48.24 14.42
C SER A 88 1.28 -48.85 14.95
N GLY A 89 1.54 -48.74 16.26
CA GLY A 89 2.75 -49.28 16.91
C GLY A 89 4.05 -48.48 16.69
N LEU A 90 3.96 -47.26 16.13
CA LEU A 90 5.10 -46.37 15.93
C LEU A 90 5.22 -45.42 17.15
N VAL A 91 6.39 -45.42 17.78
CA VAL A 91 6.71 -44.61 18.97
C VAL A 91 7.46 -43.36 18.53
N PRO A 92 7.14 -42.16 19.04
CA PRO A 92 7.91 -40.96 18.76
C PRO A 92 9.37 -41.13 19.22
N MET A 93 10.31 -40.78 18.33
CA MET A 93 11.73 -40.87 18.62
C MET A 93 12.13 -39.73 19.56
N THR A 94 12.32 -40.03 20.84
CA THR A 94 12.74 -39.08 21.89
C THR A 94 14.23 -38.70 21.80
N GLU A 95 15.03 -39.49 21.09
CA GLU A 95 16.46 -39.25 20.89
C GLU A 95 16.74 -38.64 19.51
N PRO A 96 17.70 -37.70 19.40
CA PRO A 96 18.05 -37.08 18.13
C PRO A 96 18.52 -38.13 17.10
N PRO A 97 18.13 -38.00 15.82
CA PRO A 97 18.42 -39.01 14.82
C PRO A 97 19.94 -39.17 14.61
N PHE A 98 20.41 -40.42 14.65
CA PHE A 98 21.81 -40.72 14.38
C PHE A 98 22.17 -40.29 12.96
N ARG A 99 23.11 -39.35 12.84
CA ARG A 99 23.69 -38.95 11.56
C ARG A 99 24.54 -40.12 11.07
N ILE A 100 24.04 -40.85 10.08
CA ILE A 100 24.82 -41.85 9.36
C ILE A 100 25.84 -41.08 8.52
N VAL A 101 27.05 -40.91 9.05
CA VAL A 101 28.19 -40.47 8.26
C VAL A 101 28.63 -41.69 7.49
N ALA A 102 28.37 -41.72 6.17
CA ALA A 102 28.90 -42.76 5.32
C ALA A 102 30.43 -42.68 5.36
N ASP A 103 31.05 -43.59 6.13
CA ASP A 103 32.47 -43.85 6.00
C ASP A 103 32.69 -44.38 4.58
N LYS A 104 33.24 -43.52 3.73
CA LYS A 104 33.77 -43.97 2.45
C LYS A 104 35.00 -44.79 2.78
N GLY A 105 34.78 -46.09 2.96
CA GLY A 105 35.80 -47.08 3.24
C GLY A 105 37.04 -46.84 2.38
N SER A 106 38.13 -46.51 3.07
CA SER A 106 39.50 -46.64 2.62
C SER A 106 39.72 -48.08 2.16
N LYS A 107 39.99 -48.26 0.86
CA LYS A 107 40.70 -49.43 0.34
C LYS A 107 42.17 -49.07 0.19
#